data_AF-A0A2D8PQG2-F1
#
_entry.id   AF-A0A2D8PQG2-F1
#
_cell.length_a   1.000
_cell.length_b   1.000
_cell.length_c   1.000
_cell.angle_alpha   90.00
_cell.angle_beta   90.00
_cell.angle_gamma   90.00
#
_symmetry.space_group_name_H-M   'P 1'
#
loop_
_entity.id
_entity.type
_entity.pdbx_description
1 polymer ?
#
loop_
_entity_poly.entity_id
_entity_poly.type
_entity_poly.pdbx_seq_one_letter_code
_entity_poly.pdbx_strand_id
1 'polypeptide(L)'
;MRLFFATLVLSIFFGGAVSAYDKKEMEKYYSEDSYPTAAQCAGCHQQIYNEWASSNHAYASISPMFHKFEQAINDLSAGTIGTFCVRCHQQVGTQRGEERELPLWDRSQVAREGITCVTCHRVQEEFTKVNGERT
;
A
#
# COMPACT_ATOMS: atom_id res chain seq x y z
N MET A 1 -37.12 22.13 -36.30
CA MET A 1 -37.65 21.58 -35.02
C MET A 1 -37.56 20.04 -34.90
N ARG A 2 -36.70 19.36 -35.66
CA ARG A 2 -36.49 17.89 -35.57
C ARG A 2 -35.03 17.49 -35.25
N LEU A 3 -34.13 18.46 -35.11
CA LEU A 3 -32.69 18.21 -34.91
C LEU A 3 -32.22 18.43 -33.46
N PHE A 4 -33.01 19.07 -32.61
CA PHE A 4 -32.68 19.24 -31.17
C PHE A 4 -33.12 18.08 -30.29
N PHE A 5 -34.00 17.19 -30.77
CA PHE A 5 -34.44 16.02 -30.01
C PHE A 5 -33.48 14.83 -30.10
N ALA A 6 -32.62 14.79 -31.13
CA ALA A 6 -31.69 13.69 -31.35
C ALA A 6 -30.43 13.76 -30.47
N THR A 7 -30.05 14.96 -30.00
CA THR A 7 -28.86 15.14 -29.15
C THR A 7 -29.11 14.82 -27.68
N LEU A 8 -30.36 14.92 -27.20
CA LEU A 8 -30.70 14.59 -25.81
C LEU A 8 -30.80 13.06 -25.57
N VAL A 9 -31.13 12.28 -26.59
CA VAL A 9 -31.29 10.82 -26.48
C VAL A 9 -29.93 10.11 -26.45
N LEU A 10 -28.90 10.69 -27.07
CA LEU A 10 -27.56 10.09 -27.11
C LEU A 10 -26.78 10.22 -25.78
N SER A 11 -27.15 11.17 -24.91
CA SER A 11 -26.51 11.36 -23.61
C SER A 11 -26.97 10.35 -22.55
N ILE A 12 -28.07 9.64 -22.80
CA ILE A 12 -28.67 8.69 -21.83
C ILE A 12 -28.06 7.29 -21.97
N PHE A 13 -27.50 6.94 -23.14
CA PHE A 13 -26.92 5.60 -23.38
C PHE A 13 -25.47 5.42 -22.91
N PHE A 14 -24.77 6.48 -22.53
CA PHE A 14 -23.42 6.40 -21.92
C PHE A 14 -23.44 6.54 -20.39
N GLY A 15 -24.61 6.51 -19.76
CA GLY A 15 -24.77 6.44 -18.31
C GLY A 15 -24.60 5.03 -17.76
N GLY A 16 -23.55 4.31 -18.20
CA GLY A 16 -23.15 3.08 -17.52
C GLY A 16 -22.92 3.42 -16.06
N ALA A 17 -23.62 2.72 -15.15
CA ALA A 17 -23.52 2.93 -13.72
C ALA A 17 -22.05 2.82 -13.31
N VAL A 18 -21.40 3.96 -13.05
CA VAL A 18 -20.20 4.01 -12.23
C VAL A 18 -20.68 3.58 -10.86
N SER A 19 -20.54 2.30 -10.54
CA SER A 19 -20.78 1.76 -9.21
C SER A 19 -19.75 2.41 -8.30
N ALA A 20 -20.12 3.53 -7.67
CA ALA A 20 -19.36 4.07 -6.56
C ALA A 20 -19.28 2.95 -5.50
N TYR A 21 -18.08 2.46 -5.23
CA TYR A 21 -17.86 1.40 -4.25
C TYR A 21 -18.32 1.91 -2.87
N ASP A 22 -19.16 1.13 -2.17
CA ASP A 22 -19.57 1.48 -0.81
C ASP A 22 -18.34 1.50 0.10
N LYS A 23 -18.17 2.56 0.88
CA LYS A 23 -17.07 2.74 1.84
C LYS A 23 -16.98 1.56 2.81
N LYS A 24 -18.12 0.96 3.18
CA LYS A 24 -18.18 -0.21 4.07
C LYS A 24 -17.60 -1.48 3.43
N GLU A 25 -17.79 -1.65 2.12
CA GLU A 25 -17.21 -2.76 1.37
C GLU A 25 -15.69 -2.61 1.21
N MET A 26 -15.20 -1.36 1.09
CA MET A 26 -13.77 -1.08 1.00
C MET A 26 -13.02 -1.30 2.31
N GLU A 27 -13.64 -0.98 3.46
CA GLU A 27 -13.04 -1.15 4.80
C GLU A 27 -12.57 -2.60 5.06
N LYS A 28 -13.30 -3.58 4.54
CA LYS A 28 -12.91 -5.00 4.61
C LYS A 28 -11.53 -5.25 4.02
N TYR A 29 -11.16 -4.60 2.92
CA TYR A 29 -9.89 -4.85 2.24
C TYR A 29 -8.70 -4.14 2.92
N TYR A 30 -8.96 -3.10 3.70
CA TYR A 30 -7.95 -2.34 4.44
C TYR A 30 -7.85 -2.68 5.93
N SER A 31 -8.74 -3.54 6.45
CA SER A 31 -8.72 -3.98 7.86
C SER A 31 -7.42 -4.71 8.22
N GLU A 32 -7.01 -4.72 9.50
CA GLU A 32 -5.78 -5.43 9.94
C GLU A 32 -5.85 -6.93 9.67
N ASP A 33 -7.01 -7.53 9.87
CA ASP A 33 -7.24 -8.96 9.59
C ASP A 33 -7.03 -9.32 8.12
N SER A 34 -7.19 -8.35 7.21
CA SER A 34 -6.88 -8.56 5.80
C SER A 34 -5.39 -8.67 5.52
N TYR A 35 -4.50 -8.35 6.46
CA TYR A 35 -3.04 -8.43 6.31
C TYR A 35 -2.43 -9.36 7.38
N PRO A 36 -2.26 -10.66 7.08
CA PRO A 36 -1.67 -11.58 8.04
C PRO A 36 -0.22 -11.21 8.34
N THR A 37 0.15 -11.37 9.61
CA THR A 37 1.50 -11.09 10.11
C THR A 37 2.47 -12.17 9.69
N ALA A 38 3.77 -11.83 9.63
CA ALA A 38 4.81 -12.82 9.39
C ALA A 38 4.80 -13.94 10.44
N ALA A 39 4.42 -13.62 11.69
CA ALA A 39 4.27 -14.60 12.76
C ALA A 39 3.17 -15.64 12.48
N GLN A 40 2.07 -15.25 11.84
CA GLN A 40 1.05 -16.20 11.38
C GLN A 40 1.60 -17.13 10.29
N CYS A 41 2.43 -16.61 9.38
CA CYS A 41 3.11 -17.42 8.37
C CYS A 41 4.10 -18.42 9.00
N ALA A 42 4.77 -18.03 10.09
CA ALA A 42 5.74 -18.87 10.80
C ALA A 42 5.13 -20.18 11.35
N GLY A 43 3.81 -20.20 11.61
CA GLY A 43 3.10 -21.40 12.09
C GLY A 43 3.30 -22.62 11.20
N CYS A 44 3.47 -22.42 9.89
CA CYS A 44 3.79 -23.48 8.92
C CYS A 44 5.13 -23.28 8.19
N HIS A 45 5.64 -22.04 8.11
CA HIS A 45 6.83 -21.67 7.33
C HIS A 45 7.98 -21.15 8.21
N GLN A 46 8.32 -21.89 9.27
CA GLN A 46 9.27 -21.43 10.28
C GLN A 46 10.67 -21.13 9.73
N GLN A 47 11.21 -21.95 8.83
CA GLN A 47 12.54 -21.72 8.26
C GLN A 47 12.57 -20.41 7.48
N ILE A 48 11.62 -20.21 6.56
CA ILE A 48 11.51 -19.01 5.73
C ILE A 48 11.30 -17.78 6.62
N TYR A 49 10.47 -17.89 7.65
CA TYR A 49 10.28 -16.81 8.62
C TYR A 49 11.59 -16.43 9.31
N ASN A 50 12.40 -17.40 9.76
CA ASN A 50 13.68 -17.12 10.41
C ASN A 50 14.67 -16.44 9.47
N GLU A 51 14.73 -16.87 8.20
CA GLU A 51 15.56 -16.24 7.17
C GLU A 51 15.10 -14.80 6.91
N TRP A 52 13.79 -14.59 6.73
CA TRP A 52 13.19 -13.28 6.56
C TRP A 52 13.45 -12.36 7.75
N ALA A 53 13.26 -12.84 8.99
CA ALA A 53 13.39 -12.05 10.21
C ALA A 53 14.80 -11.48 10.41
N SER A 54 15.82 -12.12 9.82
CA SER A 54 17.21 -11.68 9.85
C SER A 54 17.64 -10.84 8.64
N SER A 55 16.73 -10.60 7.69
CA SER A 55 17.02 -9.95 6.42
C SER A 55 16.81 -8.44 6.45
N ASN A 56 17.39 -7.74 5.46
CA ASN A 56 17.12 -6.32 5.25
C ASN A 56 15.65 -6.01 4.92
N HIS A 57 14.90 -7.01 4.43
CA HIS A 57 13.47 -6.89 4.15
C HIS A 57 12.64 -6.70 5.43
N ALA A 58 12.89 -7.53 6.46
CA ALA A 58 12.25 -7.35 7.78
C ALA A 58 12.69 -6.04 8.47
N TYR A 59 13.90 -5.58 8.18
CA TYR A 59 14.46 -4.36 8.77
C TYR A 59 14.08 -3.06 8.03
N ALA A 60 13.43 -3.16 6.86
CA ALA A 60 13.24 -2.03 5.95
C ALA A 60 12.46 -0.85 6.56
N SER A 61 11.50 -1.14 7.44
CA SER A 61 10.64 -0.18 8.13
C SER A 61 11.29 0.51 9.33
N ILE A 62 12.23 -0.17 9.99
CA ILE A 62 12.77 0.21 11.31
C ILE A 62 14.25 0.59 11.25
N SER A 63 14.85 0.58 10.06
CA SER A 63 16.26 0.87 9.88
C SER A 63 16.61 2.33 10.20
N PRO A 64 17.51 2.61 11.16
CA PRO A 64 17.96 3.97 11.45
C PRO A 64 18.63 4.63 10.24
N MET A 65 19.33 3.85 9.42
CA MET A 65 19.94 4.36 8.18
C MET A 65 18.88 4.78 7.17
N PHE A 66 17.81 3.99 7.01
CA PHE A 66 16.68 4.37 6.17
C PHE A 66 16.07 5.69 6.65
N HIS A 67 15.75 5.81 7.93
CA HIS A 67 15.15 7.04 8.47
C HIS A 67 16.04 8.27 8.31
N LYS A 68 17.36 8.13 8.41
CA LYS A 68 18.29 9.24 8.16
C LYS A 68 18.36 9.65 6.69
N PHE A 69 18.33 8.69 5.76
CA PHE A 69 18.29 9.01 4.34
C PHE A 69 16.94 9.57 3.91
N GLU A 70 15.83 9.01 4.40
CA GLU A 70 14.48 9.50 4.14
C GLU A 70 14.31 10.93 4.67
N GLN A 71 14.81 11.23 5.88
CA GLN A 71 14.84 12.58 6.42
C GLN A 71 15.64 13.54 5.52
N ALA A 72 16.87 13.18 5.15
CA ALA A 72 17.71 14.04 4.31
C ALA A 72 17.08 14.34 2.95
N ILE A 73 16.44 13.36 2.31
CA ILE A 73 15.75 13.56 1.03
C ILE A 73 14.48 14.39 1.21
N ASN A 74 13.72 14.19 2.28
CA ASN A 74 12.58 15.04 2.61
C ASN A 74 13.01 16.51 2.81
N ASP A 75 14.09 16.76 3.53
CA ASP A 75 14.63 18.10 3.75
C ASP A 75 15.06 18.77 2.43
N LEU A 76 15.76 18.02 1.57
CA LEU A 76 16.20 18.52 0.25
C LEU A 76 15.03 18.78 -0.71
N SER A 77 13.98 17.98 -0.63
CA SER A 77 12.80 18.07 -1.50
C SER A 77 11.71 18.98 -0.94
N ALA A 78 11.92 19.60 0.22
CA ALA A 78 10.89 20.34 0.96
C ALA A 78 9.59 19.53 1.13
N GLY A 79 9.73 18.22 1.38
CA GLY A 79 8.62 17.29 1.59
C GLY A 79 7.86 16.86 0.32
N THR A 80 8.26 17.32 -0.87
CA THR A 80 7.55 16.98 -2.12
C THR A 80 7.65 15.50 -2.52
N ILE A 81 8.55 14.74 -1.90
CA ILE A 81 8.71 13.30 -2.11
C ILE A 81 7.56 12.46 -1.51
N GLY A 82 6.85 13.00 -0.51
CA GLY A 82 5.66 12.39 0.10
C GLY A 82 5.88 10.95 0.60
N THR A 83 4.99 10.03 0.21
CA THR A 83 5.03 8.63 0.64
C THR A 83 5.97 7.74 -0.18
N PHE A 84 6.71 8.29 -1.15
CA PHE A 84 7.49 7.51 -2.11
C PHE A 84 8.42 6.46 -1.45
N CYS A 85 9.17 6.87 -0.43
CA CYS A 85 10.12 6.00 0.27
C CYS A 85 9.41 4.83 0.98
N VAL A 86 8.30 5.14 1.67
CA VAL A 86 7.55 4.20 2.50
C VAL A 86 6.65 3.27 1.68
N ARG A 87 6.35 3.59 0.41
CA ARG A 87 5.69 2.67 -0.54
C ARG A 87 6.52 1.44 -0.86
N CYS A 88 7.82 1.49 -0.63
CA CYS A 88 8.69 0.33 -0.70
C CYS A 88 9.04 -0.13 0.71
N HIS A 89 9.54 0.73 1.59
CA HIS A 89 10.08 0.31 2.88
C HIS A 89 9.03 -0.12 3.93
N GLN A 90 7.77 0.28 3.75
CA GLN A 90 6.66 0.06 4.68
C GLN A 90 5.35 -0.16 3.92
N GLN A 91 5.38 -1.01 2.88
CA GLN A 91 4.29 -1.14 1.90
C GLN A 91 2.91 -1.33 2.52
N VAL A 92 2.79 -2.23 3.49
CA VAL A 92 1.51 -2.52 4.13
C VAL A 92 0.96 -1.28 4.83
N GLY A 93 1.80 -0.48 5.50
CA GLY A 93 1.39 0.79 6.10
C GLY A 93 0.81 1.73 5.05
N THR A 94 1.48 1.91 3.91
CA THR A 94 0.97 2.76 2.82
C THR A 94 -0.32 2.24 2.19
N GLN A 95 -0.45 0.93 2.00
CA GLN A 95 -1.67 0.32 1.45
C GLN A 95 -2.87 0.49 2.38
N ARG A 96 -2.62 0.51 3.69
CA ARG A 96 -3.63 0.76 4.73
C ARG A 96 -3.94 2.25 4.93
N GLY A 97 -3.25 3.14 4.21
CA GLY A 97 -3.41 4.58 4.38
C GLY A 97 -2.84 5.10 5.69
N GLU A 98 -1.87 4.42 6.30
CA GLU A 98 -1.14 4.99 7.44
C GLU A 98 -0.34 6.22 7.00
N GLU A 99 -0.40 7.29 7.78
CA GLU A 99 0.40 8.50 7.54
C GLU A 99 1.89 8.18 7.53
N ARG A 100 2.65 8.89 6.68
CA ARG A 100 4.11 8.71 6.57
C ARG A 100 4.82 9.10 7.86
N GLU A 101 4.36 10.16 8.50
CA GLU A 101 4.85 10.74 9.75
C GLU A 101 4.55 9.87 10.97
N LEU A 102 3.64 8.89 10.84
CA LEU A 102 3.16 8.10 11.98
C LEU A 102 4.35 7.40 12.65
N PRO A 103 4.55 7.58 13.96
CA PRO A 103 5.69 7.00 14.63
C PRO A 103 5.54 5.48 14.69
N LEU A 104 6.67 4.76 14.65
CA LEU A 104 6.67 3.30 14.53
C LEU A 104 5.82 2.58 15.58
N TRP A 105 5.76 3.08 16.82
CA TRP A 105 4.99 2.46 17.90
C TRP A 105 3.47 2.61 17.77
N ASP A 106 2.99 3.59 17.00
CA ASP A 106 1.57 3.81 16.73
C ASP A 106 1.11 3.16 15.42
N ARG A 107 2.02 2.49 14.69
CA ARG A 107 1.70 1.74 13.46
C ARG A 107 1.09 0.37 13.75
N SER A 108 0.29 -0.12 12.80
CA SER A 108 -0.20 -1.50 12.84
C SER A 108 0.94 -2.51 12.97
N GLN A 109 0.66 -3.69 13.51
CA GLN A 109 1.71 -4.68 13.74
C GLN A 109 2.39 -5.07 12.43
N VAL A 110 1.58 -5.31 11.39
CA VAL A 110 2.07 -5.72 10.07
C VAL A 110 2.84 -4.61 9.34
N ALA A 111 2.52 -3.33 9.54
CA ALA A 111 3.27 -2.23 8.92
C ALA A 111 4.69 -2.07 9.51
N ARG A 112 4.90 -2.55 10.74
CA ARG A 112 6.23 -2.57 11.37
C ARG A 112 7.14 -3.68 10.83
N GLU A 113 6.60 -4.68 10.16
CA GLU A 113 7.36 -5.81 9.63
C GLU A 113 8.18 -5.47 8.37
N GLY A 114 8.10 -4.23 7.86
CA GLY A 114 8.83 -3.81 6.66
C GLY A 114 8.31 -4.51 5.41
N ILE A 115 9.20 -5.15 4.65
CA ILE A 115 8.85 -6.00 3.51
C ILE A 115 8.46 -7.38 4.04
N THR A 116 7.20 -7.55 4.44
CA THR A 116 6.70 -8.81 5.03
C THR A 116 6.29 -9.85 3.97
N CYS A 117 5.89 -11.04 4.40
CA CYS A 117 5.50 -12.16 3.55
C CYS A 117 4.44 -11.76 2.52
N VAL A 118 3.40 -11.05 2.96
CA VAL A 118 2.28 -10.65 2.09
C VAL A 118 2.64 -9.58 1.07
N THR A 119 3.74 -8.85 1.26
CA THR A 119 4.24 -7.93 0.23
C THR A 119 4.57 -8.67 -1.06
N CYS A 120 5.16 -9.87 -0.95
CA CYS A 120 5.60 -10.67 -2.09
C CYS A 120 4.56 -11.73 -2.47
N HIS A 121 3.99 -12.43 -1.49
CA HIS A 121 3.10 -13.57 -1.72
C HIS A 121 1.67 -13.19 -2.09
N ARG A 122 1.36 -11.90 -2.26
CA ARG A 122 0.07 -11.41 -2.78
C ARG A 122 0.17 -10.65 -4.10
N VAL A 123 1.36 -10.62 -4.71
CA VAL A 123 1.53 -10.07 -6.06
C VAL A 123 0.92 -11.07 -7.04
N GLN A 124 -0.16 -10.67 -7.73
CA GLN A 124 -0.88 -11.52 -8.69
C GLN A 124 -0.60 -11.14 -10.15
N GLU A 125 -0.05 -9.94 -10.38
CA GLU A 125 0.26 -9.44 -11.71
C GLU A 125 1.58 -8.65 -11.71
N GLU A 126 2.18 -8.52 -12.89
CA GLU A 126 3.39 -7.74 -13.09
C GLU A 126 3.04 -6.25 -13.21
N PHE A 127 3.33 -5.50 -12.16
CA PHE A 127 3.37 -4.05 -12.23
C PHE A 127 4.75 -3.68 -12.78
N THR A 128 4.79 -3.16 -14.02
CA THR A 128 6.03 -2.83 -14.74
C THR A 128 6.80 -1.67 -14.07
N LYS A 129 7.32 -0.70 -14.83
CA LYS A 129 8.06 0.44 -14.23
C LYS A 129 7.09 1.43 -13.59
N VAL A 130 6.60 1.09 -12.40
CA VAL A 130 5.79 1.96 -11.55
C VAL A 130 6.61 2.42 -10.34
N ASN A 131 6.34 3.62 -9.84
CA ASN A 131 6.94 4.25 -8.64
C ASN A 131 6.48 3.59 -7.32
N GLY A 132 6.27 2.27 -7.33
CA GLY A 132 5.74 1.50 -6.21
C GLY A 132 4.23 1.65 -5.98
N GLU A 133 3.52 2.45 -6.79
CA GLU A 133 2.05 2.47 -6.76
C GLU A 133 1.49 1.16 -7.33
N ARG A 134 0.86 0.38 -6.46
CA ARG A 134 -0.03 -0.72 -6.81
C ARG A 134 -1.45 -0.16 -6.76
N THR A 135 -1.86 0.53 -7.83
CA THR A 135 -3.25 0.95 -8.06
C THR A 135 -4.06 -0.20 -8.65
#